data_AF-B9RBT3-F1
#
_entry.id   AF-B9RBT3-F1
#
_cell.length_a   1.000
_cell.length_b   1.000
_cell.length_c   1.000
_cell.angle_alpha   90.00
_cell.angle_beta   90.00
_cell.angle_gamma   90.00
#
_symmetry.space_group_name_H-M   'P 1'
#
loop_
_entity.id
_entity.type
_entity.pdbx_description
1 polymer ?
#
loop_
_entity_poly.entity_id
_entity_poly.type
_entity_poly.pdbx_seq_one_letter_code
_entity_poly.pdbx_strand_id
1 'polypeptide(L)'
;MERRTIDLDQGWDFMLGGINKLKRILEGGEEQFSSEEYMMLYTTIYNMCTQKPPHDYSQQLYEKYREAFEEYINSIVLPSIREKHDEFMLRELVKRWSNHKIMVRWLSRFFHYLDRYFIARRSLPPLNEVGLACFRDLVYQEVCVKARDAVVVLIDKEREGEQIDRALLKNVLDIFVEIGMGAMERYEEDFEANMLHDTGSYYFRKASNWILEDSCPDYMLKAEECLKKERDRVSHYLHSNSEPKLVEKVQHELLVTVANQLLEKEHSGCRALLRDDKVEDLSRMYRLYHKITKGLEPVASVFKQHITAEGTVLVQQAEDAASSQTSGRIREVKTEKMRGKRIGDGEVHLRSCLGWRKGKLQTLFH
;
A
#
# COMPACT_ATOMS: atom_id res chain seq x y z
N MET A 1 -54.01 -12.95 34.46
CA MET A 1 -54.28 -12.10 33.29
C MET A 1 -53.70 -12.80 32.08
N GLU A 2 -54.54 -13.32 31.19
CA GLU A 2 -54.09 -13.81 29.89
C GLU A 2 -53.48 -12.64 29.12
N ARG A 3 -52.24 -12.80 28.65
CA ARG A 3 -51.62 -11.81 27.76
C ARG A 3 -52.42 -11.81 26.46
N ARG A 4 -52.91 -10.65 26.05
CA ARG A 4 -53.58 -10.47 24.75
C ARG A 4 -52.61 -10.88 23.64
N THR A 5 -53.05 -11.76 22.75
CA THR A 5 -52.29 -12.14 21.55
C THR A 5 -52.13 -10.92 20.65
N ILE A 6 -50.91 -10.67 20.21
CA ILE A 6 -50.55 -9.66 19.21
C ILE A 6 -50.46 -10.40 17.87
N ASP A 7 -51.30 -10.04 16.91
CA ASP A 7 -51.21 -10.55 15.54
C ASP A 7 -49.95 -10.02 14.83
N LEU A 8 -49.45 -10.78 13.85
CA LEU A 8 -48.21 -10.47 13.15
C LEU A 8 -48.23 -9.07 12.54
N ASP A 9 -49.27 -8.74 11.78
CA ASP A 9 -49.39 -7.46 11.07
C ASP A 9 -49.47 -6.29 12.07
N GLN A 10 -50.29 -6.43 13.11
CA GLN A 10 -50.42 -5.40 14.15
C GLN A 10 -49.10 -5.13 14.87
N GLY A 11 -48.39 -6.19 15.28
CA GLY A 11 -47.11 -6.06 15.94
C GLY A 11 -46.04 -5.49 15.00
N TRP A 12 -46.05 -5.91 13.74
CA TRP A 12 -45.13 -5.41 12.73
C TRP A 12 -45.37 -3.94 12.38
N ASP A 13 -46.62 -3.49 12.25
CA ASP A 13 -46.95 -2.09 12.01
C ASP A 13 -46.42 -1.18 13.13
N PHE A 14 -46.52 -1.63 14.39
CA PHE A 14 -45.93 -0.92 15.52
C PHE A 14 -44.40 -0.87 15.40
N MET A 15 -43.76 -1.98 15.03
CA MET A 15 -42.30 -2.03 14.81
C MET A 15 -41.87 -1.15 13.65
N LEU A 16 -42.63 -1.09 12.55
CA LEU A 16 -42.39 -0.20 11.42
C LEU A 16 -42.44 1.27 11.85
N GLY A 17 -43.31 1.66 12.77
CA GLY A 17 -43.31 2.99 13.38
C GLY A 17 -41.95 3.32 14.03
N GLY A 18 -41.41 2.39 14.81
CA GLY A 18 -40.07 2.50 15.40
C GLY A 18 -38.95 2.52 14.36
N ILE A 19 -38.99 1.62 13.37
CA ILE A 19 -37.99 1.56 12.29
C ILE A 19 -38.00 2.85 11.46
N ASN A 20 -39.18 3.39 11.14
CA ASN A 20 -39.30 4.64 10.40
C ASN A 20 -38.82 5.84 11.22
N LYS A 21 -39.03 5.83 12.54
CA LYS A 21 -38.39 6.81 13.44
C LYS A 21 -36.87 6.72 13.35
N LEU A 22 -36.31 5.51 13.44
CA LEU A 22 -34.87 5.29 13.29
C LEU A 22 -34.35 5.77 11.93
N LYS A 23 -35.06 5.49 10.82
CA LYS A 23 -34.72 5.99 9.48
C LYS A 23 -34.62 7.53 9.48
N ARG A 24 -35.57 8.25 10.09
CA ARG A 24 -35.51 9.73 10.21
C ARG A 24 -34.31 10.23 11.01
N ILE A 25 -33.97 9.57 12.12
CA ILE A 25 -32.80 9.91 12.94
C ILE A 25 -31.52 9.76 12.11
N LEU A 26 -31.40 8.69 11.33
CA LEU A 26 -30.25 8.44 10.47
C LEU A 26 -30.11 9.46 9.33
N GLU A 27 -31.21 10.03 8.85
CA GLU A 27 -31.20 11.13 7.89
C GLU A 27 -30.95 12.52 8.52
N GLY A 28 -30.62 12.59 9.82
CA GLY A 28 -30.25 13.82 10.50
C GLY A 28 -31.37 14.45 11.33
N GLY A 29 -32.44 13.72 11.63
CA GLY A 29 -33.47 14.18 12.56
C GLY A 29 -32.94 14.32 13.99
N GLU A 30 -33.37 15.36 14.70
CA GLU A 30 -32.99 15.62 16.11
C GLU A 30 -33.65 14.67 17.11
N GLU A 31 -34.58 13.83 16.65
CA GLU A 31 -35.29 12.86 17.48
C GLU A 31 -34.31 11.84 18.10
N GLN A 32 -34.63 11.36 19.30
CA GLN A 32 -33.96 10.24 19.94
C GLN A 32 -34.99 9.25 20.46
N PHE A 33 -34.58 7.99 20.65
CA PHE A 33 -35.41 7.01 21.34
C PHE A 33 -35.38 7.28 22.83
N SER A 34 -36.57 7.42 23.43
CA SER A 34 -36.70 7.38 24.89
C SER A 34 -36.51 5.95 25.39
N SER A 35 -36.17 5.80 26.68
CA SER A 35 -36.10 4.46 27.29
C SER A 35 -37.45 3.74 27.24
N GLU A 36 -38.56 4.48 27.31
CA GLU A 36 -39.92 3.92 27.21
C GLU A 36 -40.19 3.38 25.81
N GLU A 37 -39.88 4.15 24.75
CA GLU A 37 -40.05 3.70 23.37
C GLU A 37 -39.21 2.46 23.06
N TYR A 38 -37.95 2.45 23.52
CA TYR A 38 -37.09 1.27 23.42
C TYR A 38 -37.73 0.05 24.10
N MET A 39 -38.20 0.22 25.35
CA MET A 39 -38.82 -0.87 26.11
C MET A 39 -40.10 -1.37 25.44
N MET A 40 -40.91 -0.49 24.86
CA MET A 40 -42.11 -0.88 24.12
C MET A 40 -41.77 -1.71 22.88
N LEU A 41 -40.83 -1.26 22.05
CA LEU A 41 -40.41 -1.98 20.84
C LEU A 41 -39.82 -3.36 21.18
N TYR A 42 -38.91 -3.42 22.16
CA TYR A 42 -38.36 -4.69 22.62
C TYR A 42 -39.44 -5.62 23.20
N THR A 43 -40.35 -5.09 24.02
CA THR A 43 -41.41 -5.88 24.66
C THR A 43 -42.40 -6.42 23.63
N THR A 44 -42.69 -5.66 22.56
CA THR A 44 -43.52 -6.13 21.45
C THR A 44 -42.89 -7.34 20.77
N ILE A 45 -41.61 -7.27 20.38
CA ILE A 45 -40.90 -8.42 19.80
C ILE A 45 -40.87 -9.61 20.77
N TYR A 46 -40.54 -9.37 22.04
CA TYR A 46 -40.52 -10.40 23.07
C TYR A 46 -41.87 -11.12 23.19
N ASN A 47 -42.98 -10.37 23.25
CA ASN A 47 -44.32 -10.93 23.37
C ASN A 47 -44.68 -11.75 22.13
N MET A 48 -44.42 -11.24 20.92
CA MET A 48 -44.68 -11.96 19.67
C MET A 48 -43.87 -13.26 19.53
N CYS A 49 -42.67 -13.32 20.13
CA CYS A 49 -41.84 -14.54 20.15
C CYS A 49 -42.17 -15.50 21.29
N THR A 50 -42.94 -15.09 22.30
CA THR A 50 -43.28 -15.92 23.49
C THR A 50 -44.75 -16.35 23.52
N GLN A 51 -45.52 -15.93 22.52
CA GLN A 51 -46.89 -16.37 22.30
C GLN A 51 -46.96 -17.88 22.04
N LYS A 52 -48.06 -18.51 22.48
CA LYS A 52 -48.28 -19.94 22.25
C LYS A 52 -48.56 -20.21 20.77
N PRO A 53 -48.17 -21.38 20.23
CA PRO A 53 -48.59 -21.81 18.91
C PRO A 53 -50.11 -21.71 18.74
N PRO A 54 -50.63 -21.26 17.57
CA PRO A 54 -49.91 -20.99 16.31
C PRO A 54 -49.31 -19.58 16.18
N HIS A 55 -49.32 -18.76 17.23
CA HIS A 55 -48.96 -17.34 17.18
C HIS A 55 -47.50 -17.04 17.61
N ASP A 56 -46.62 -18.04 17.60
CA ASP A 56 -45.17 -17.82 17.72
C ASP A 56 -44.65 -17.32 16.37
N TYR A 57 -44.28 -16.04 16.34
CA TYR A 57 -43.82 -15.37 15.13
C TYR A 57 -42.30 -15.24 15.03
N SER A 58 -41.53 -16.01 15.81
CA SER A 58 -40.07 -15.85 15.88
C SER A 58 -39.39 -16.01 14.51
N GLN A 59 -39.85 -16.97 13.70
CA GLN A 59 -39.30 -17.20 12.36
C GLN A 59 -39.67 -16.06 11.39
N GLN A 60 -40.92 -15.60 11.42
CA GLN A 60 -41.39 -14.51 10.58
C GLN A 60 -40.70 -13.20 10.95
N LEU A 61 -40.48 -12.94 12.24
CA LEU A 61 -39.77 -11.75 12.72
C LEU A 61 -38.29 -11.75 12.33
N TYR A 62 -37.65 -12.92 12.27
CA TYR A 62 -36.29 -13.05 11.75
C TYR A 62 -36.22 -12.70 10.25
N GLU A 63 -37.21 -13.12 9.44
CA GLU A 63 -37.29 -12.74 8.03
C GLU A 63 -37.60 -11.25 7.87
N LYS A 64 -38.58 -10.73 8.62
CA LYS A 64 -38.96 -9.32 8.63
C LYS A 64 -37.80 -8.40 9.03
N TYR A 65 -36.89 -8.86 9.89
CA TYR A 65 -35.66 -8.14 10.21
C TYR A 65 -34.79 -7.90 8.97
N ARG A 66 -34.61 -8.93 8.13
CA ARG A 66 -33.89 -8.81 6.85
C ARG A 66 -34.64 -7.88 5.90
N GLU A 67 -35.94 -8.10 5.71
CA GLU A 67 -36.79 -7.28 4.82
C GLU A 67 -36.70 -5.78 5.17
N ALA A 68 -36.64 -5.43 6.46
CA ALA A 68 -36.50 -4.04 6.90
C ALA A 68 -35.19 -3.37 6.43
N PHE A 69 -34.08 -4.12 6.37
CA PHE A 69 -32.83 -3.63 5.79
C PHE A 69 -32.91 -3.50 4.28
N GLU A 70 -33.49 -4.50 3.60
CA GLU A 70 -33.65 -4.47 2.15
C GLU A 70 -34.49 -3.28 1.70
N GLU A 71 -35.59 -3.02 2.40
CA GLU A 71 -36.45 -1.84 2.16
C GLU A 71 -35.67 -0.54 2.39
N TYR A 72 -34.96 -0.40 3.52
CA TYR A 72 -34.15 0.78 3.83
C TYR A 72 -33.05 1.03 2.77
N ILE A 73 -32.35 -0.03 2.38
CA ILE A 73 -31.26 0.06 1.42
C ILE A 73 -31.78 0.49 0.05
N ASN A 74 -32.85 -0.15 -0.43
CA ASN A 74 -33.40 0.13 -1.75
C ASN A 74 -34.10 1.50 -1.85
N SER A 75 -34.75 1.94 -0.77
CA SER A 75 -35.51 3.20 -0.78
C SER A 75 -34.68 4.45 -0.48
N ILE A 76 -33.60 4.32 0.32
CA ILE A 76 -32.83 5.48 0.80
C ILE A 76 -31.36 5.38 0.41
N VAL A 77 -30.69 4.27 0.73
CA VAL A 77 -29.23 4.16 0.62
C VAL A 77 -28.75 4.16 -0.82
N LEU A 78 -29.27 3.23 -1.64
CA LEU A 78 -28.85 3.07 -3.03
C LEU A 78 -29.16 4.31 -3.87
N PRO A 79 -30.37 4.90 -3.82
CA PRO A 79 -30.64 6.15 -4.55
C PRO A 79 -29.65 7.28 -4.19
N SER A 80 -29.39 7.47 -2.89
CA SER A 80 -28.48 8.53 -2.42
C SER A 80 -27.05 8.37 -2.93
N ILE A 81 -26.58 7.13 -3.07
CA ILE A 81 -25.24 6.83 -3.60
C ILE A 81 -25.21 6.97 -5.12
N ARG A 82 -26.24 6.46 -5.81
CA ARG A 82 -26.33 6.47 -7.29
C ARG A 82 -26.39 7.87 -7.88
N GLU A 83 -26.94 8.83 -7.14
CA GLU A 83 -27.01 10.25 -7.56
C GLU A 83 -25.66 10.98 -7.48
N LYS A 84 -24.64 10.37 -6.87
CA LYS A 84 -23.33 10.99 -6.64
C LYS A 84 -22.23 10.25 -7.42
N HIS A 85 -21.17 10.99 -7.71
CA HIS A 85 -20.00 10.48 -8.42
C HIS A 85 -18.70 10.81 -7.69
N ASP A 86 -17.65 10.05 -7.99
CA ASP A 86 -16.28 10.26 -7.52
C ASP A 86 -16.20 10.52 -6.00
N GLU A 87 -15.51 11.58 -5.58
CA GLU A 87 -15.31 11.91 -4.18
C GLU A 87 -16.62 12.14 -3.41
N PHE A 88 -17.64 12.73 -4.04
CA PHE A 88 -18.95 12.92 -3.39
C PHE A 88 -19.67 11.60 -3.15
N MET A 89 -19.52 10.64 -4.05
CA MET A 89 -20.03 9.28 -3.88
C MET A 89 -19.31 8.56 -2.74
N LEU A 90 -17.97 8.72 -2.63
CA LEU A 90 -17.19 8.17 -1.53
C LEU A 90 -17.64 8.73 -0.17
N ARG A 91 -17.84 10.05 -0.07
CA ARG A 91 -18.36 10.70 1.15
C ARG A 91 -19.73 10.15 1.54
N GLU A 92 -20.60 9.97 0.55
CA GLU A 92 -21.91 9.39 0.79
C GLU A 92 -21.82 7.93 1.21
N LEU A 93 -20.98 7.12 0.57
CA LEU A 93 -20.77 5.72 0.94
C LEU A 93 -20.32 5.59 2.41
N VAL A 94 -19.35 6.41 2.84
CA VAL A 94 -18.89 6.45 4.25
C VAL A 94 -20.02 6.83 5.20
N LYS A 95 -20.79 7.87 4.88
CA LYS A 95 -21.96 8.28 5.67
C LYS A 95 -22.97 7.14 5.77
N ARG A 96 -23.31 6.51 4.65
CA ARG A 96 -24.30 5.44 4.57
C ARG A 96 -23.86 4.19 5.31
N TRP A 97 -22.58 3.83 5.24
CA TRP A 97 -22.03 2.72 6.03
C TRP A 97 -22.09 2.99 7.53
N SER A 98 -21.71 4.21 7.98
CA SER A 98 -21.80 4.61 9.39
C SER A 98 -23.26 4.54 9.90
N ASN A 99 -24.20 5.10 9.13
CA ASN A 99 -25.62 5.04 9.43
C ASN A 99 -26.14 3.59 9.49
N HIS A 100 -25.71 2.75 8.55
CA HIS A 100 -26.07 1.33 8.52
C HIS A 100 -25.59 0.61 9.77
N LYS A 101 -24.34 0.84 10.23
CA LYS A 101 -23.83 0.28 11.49
C LYS A 101 -24.67 0.72 12.70
N ILE A 102 -25.17 1.95 12.73
CA ILE A 102 -26.08 2.43 13.79
C ILE A 102 -27.43 1.71 13.70
N MET A 103 -27.97 1.56 12.49
CA MET A 103 -29.21 0.84 12.24
C MET A 103 -29.12 -0.62 12.72
N VAL A 104 -28.07 -1.34 12.35
CA VAL A 104 -27.79 -2.71 12.80
C VAL A 104 -27.76 -2.80 14.32
N ARG A 105 -27.08 -1.87 15.00
CA ARG A 105 -27.04 -1.84 16.48
C ARG A 105 -28.42 -1.67 17.10
N TRP A 106 -29.26 -0.77 16.58
CA TRP A 106 -30.59 -0.53 17.13
C TRP A 106 -31.57 -1.66 16.85
N LEU A 107 -31.66 -2.12 15.61
CA LEU A 107 -32.54 -3.25 15.30
C LEU A 107 -32.10 -4.52 16.04
N SER A 108 -30.80 -4.81 16.13
CA SER A 108 -30.32 -5.96 16.93
C SER A 108 -30.74 -5.86 18.39
N ARG A 109 -30.83 -4.64 18.96
CA ARG A 109 -31.33 -4.43 20.34
C ARG A 109 -32.83 -4.62 20.46
N PHE A 110 -33.62 -4.15 19.51
CA PHE A 110 -35.08 -4.36 19.52
C PHE A 110 -35.42 -5.85 19.36
N PHE A 111 -34.66 -6.57 18.52
CA PHE A 111 -34.87 -7.98 18.20
C PHE A 111 -34.02 -8.94 19.04
N HIS A 112 -33.36 -8.47 20.10
CA HIS A 112 -32.36 -9.23 20.86
C HIS A 112 -32.85 -10.57 21.41
N TYR A 113 -34.17 -10.70 21.67
CA TYR A 113 -34.75 -11.98 22.08
C TYR A 113 -34.52 -13.09 21.04
N LEU A 114 -34.57 -12.77 19.74
CA LEU A 114 -34.33 -13.73 18.67
C LEU A 114 -32.90 -14.29 18.73
N ASP A 115 -31.88 -13.42 18.87
CA ASP A 115 -30.47 -13.84 19.02
C ASP A 115 -30.31 -14.81 20.18
N ARG A 116 -30.89 -14.47 21.33
CA ARG A 116 -30.70 -15.22 22.57
C ARG A 116 -31.39 -16.59 22.57
N TYR A 117 -32.55 -16.71 21.93
CA TYR A 117 -33.38 -17.92 22.06
C TYR A 117 -33.71 -18.61 20.74
N PHE A 118 -34.15 -17.87 19.72
CA PHE A 118 -34.59 -18.50 18.46
C PHE A 118 -33.38 -18.89 17.58
N ILE A 119 -32.49 -17.95 17.32
CA ILE A 119 -31.29 -18.10 16.50
C ILE A 119 -30.34 -19.10 17.14
N ALA A 120 -30.06 -18.96 18.44
CA ALA A 120 -29.20 -19.88 19.18
C ALA A 120 -29.68 -21.34 19.15
N ARG A 121 -30.99 -21.59 19.16
CA ARG A 121 -31.55 -22.96 19.11
C ARG A 121 -31.52 -23.57 17.72
N ARG A 122 -31.54 -22.74 16.66
CA ARG A 122 -31.59 -23.18 15.26
C ARG A 122 -30.27 -23.05 14.53
N SER A 123 -29.22 -22.56 15.19
CA SER A 123 -27.91 -22.29 14.60
C SER A 123 -27.99 -21.41 13.35
N LEU A 124 -28.85 -20.39 13.39
CA LEU A 124 -28.96 -19.39 12.33
C LEU A 124 -27.88 -18.30 12.49
N PRO A 125 -27.58 -17.53 11.42
CA PRO A 125 -26.72 -16.35 11.53
C PRO A 125 -27.26 -15.33 12.55
N PRO A 126 -26.39 -14.74 13.41
CA PRO A 126 -26.79 -13.69 14.33
C PRO A 126 -27.32 -12.44 13.62
N LEU A 127 -28.20 -11.68 14.28
CA LEU A 127 -28.82 -10.49 13.70
C LEU A 127 -27.80 -9.44 13.23
N ASN A 128 -26.70 -9.27 13.97
CA ASN A 128 -25.61 -8.37 13.59
C ASN A 128 -24.98 -8.80 12.26
N GLU A 129 -24.72 -10.10 12.08
CA GLU A 129 -24.15 -10.65 10.86
C GLU A 129 -25.10 -10.48 9.68
N VAL A 130 -26.39 -10.79 9.87
CA VAL A 130 -27.43 -10.59 8.84
C VAL A 130 -27.51 -9.13 8.43
N GLY A 131 -27.52 -8.21 9.39
CA GLY A 131 -27.60 -6.78 9.13
C GLY A 131 -26.41 -6.28 8.31
N LEU A 132 -25.18 -6.67 8.66
CA LEU A 132 -23.97 -6.30 7.89
C LEU A 132 -23.95 -6.97 6.51
N ALA A 133 -24.38 -8.23 6.41
CA ALA A 133 -24.48 -8.97 5.16
C ALA A 133 -25.43 -8.27 4.17
N CYS A 134 -26.55 -7.72 4.61
CA CYS A 134 -27.46 -6.97 3.72
C CYS A 134 -26.74 -5.80 3.01
N PHE A 135 -25.90 -5.03 3.71
CA PHE A 135 -25.16 -3.95 3.07
C PHE A 135 -24.09 -4.47 2.12
N ARG A 136 -23.38 -5.54 2.51
CA ARG A 136 -22.40 -6.19 1.64
C ARG A 136 -23.05 -6.64 0.33
N ASP A 137 -24.16 -7.35 0.43
CA ASP A 137 -24.76 -8.06 -0.70
C ASP A 137 -25.54 -7.10 -1.62
N LEU A 138 -26.11 -6.01 -1.08
CA LEU A 138 -26.91 -5.07 -1.87
C LEU A 138 -26.17 -3.78 -2.25
N VAL A 139 -25.34 -3.24 -1.36
CA VAL A 139 -24.67 -1.94 -1.58
C VAL A 139 -23.25 -2.14 -2.05
N TYR A 140 -22.43 -2.85 -1.26
CA TYR A 140 -21.01 -2.99 -1.54
C TYR A 140 -20.75 -3.64 -2.90
N GLN A 141 -21.46 -4.73 -3.23
CA GLN A 141 -21.32 -5.40 -4.54
C GLN A 141 -21.60 -4.48 -5.73
N GLU A 142 -22.50 -3.50 -5.59
CA GLU A 142 -22.82 -2.56 -6.67
C GLU A 142 -21.76 -1.46 -6.80
N VAL A 143 -21.22 -1.00 -5.67
CA VAL A 143 -20.41 0.23 -5.62
C VAL A 143 -18.91 -0.01 -5.53
N CYS A 144 -18.46 -1.22 -5.16
CA CYS A 144 -17.04 -1.49 -4.84
C CYS A 144 -16.09 -1.12 -5.98
N VAL A 145 -16.45 -1.48 -7.22
CA VAL A 145 -15.65 -1.16 -8.42
C VAL A 145 -15.50 0.35 -8.60
N LYS A 146 -16.61 1.11 -8.54
CA LYS A 146 -16.59 2.56 -8.71
C LYS A 146 -15.85 3.25 -7.56
N ALA A 147 -16.03 2.76 -6.34
CA ALA A 147 -15.36 3.29 -5.15
C ALA A 147 -13.85 3.07 -5.24
N ARG A 148 -13.42 1.86 -5.62
CA ARG A 148 -12.01 1.53 -5.86
C ARG A 148 -11.40 2.45 -6.93
N ASP A 149 -12.06 2.56 -8.08
CA ASP A 149 -11.53 3.37 -9.19
C ASP A 149 -11.39 4.84 -8.78
N ALA A 150 -12.37 5.39 -8.04
CA ALA A 150 -12.29 6.74 -7.49
C ALA A 150 -11.15 6.89 -6.46
N VAL A 151 -10.92 5.90 -5.59
CA VAL A 151 -9.82 5.91 -4.62
C VAL A 151 -8.46 5.88 -5.34
N VAL A 152 -8.30 5.03 -6.35
CA VAL A 152 -7.06 4.95 -7.14
C VAL A 152 -6.76 6.29 -7.81
N VAL A 153 -7.77 6.95 -8.40
CA VAL A 153 -7.62 8.30 -8.96
C VAL A 153 -7.17 9.32 -7.91
N LEU A 154 -7.70 9.26 -6.69
CA LEU A 154 -7.26 10.16 -5.60
C LEU A 154 -5.82 9.89 -5.17
N ILE A 155 -5.39 8.62 -5.13
CA ILE A 155 -3.99 8.26 -4.84
C ILE A 155 -3.07 8.85 -5.92
N ASP A 156 -3.44 8.75 -7.20
CA ASP A 156 -2.66 9.30 -8.30
C ASP A 156 -2.58 10.83 -8.28
N LYS A 157 -3.68 11.52 -7.95
CA LYS A 157 -3.66 12.97 -7.71
C LYS A 157 -2.66 13.35 -6.62
N GLU A 158 -2.66 12.62 -5.50
CA GLU A 158 -1.68 12.85 -4.43
C GLU A 158 -0.24 12.53 -4.87
N ARG A 159 -0.03 11.58 -5.79
CA ARG A 159 1.29 11.32 -6.39
C ARG A 159 1.80 12.47 -7.23
N GLU A 160 0.92 13.16 -7.94
CA GLU A 160 1.25 14.37 -8.69
C GLU A 160 1.33 15.64 -7.81
N GLY A 161 1.11 15.51 -6.49
CA GLY A 161 1.28 16.59 -5.52
C GLY A 161 0.01 17.37 -5.20
N GLU A 162 -1.14 16.91 -5.66
CA GLU A 162 -2.44 17.49 -5.27
C GLU A 162 -2.78 17.15 -3.80
N GLN A 163 -3.52 18.05 -3.16
CA GLN A 163 -4.05 17.81 -1.81
C GLN A 163 -5.33 16.98 -1.90
N ILE A 164 -5.42 15.93 -1.09
CA ILE A 164 -6.59 15.05 -1.01
C ILE A 164 -7.09 14.92 0.43
N ASP A 165 -8.34 14.52 0.59
CA ASP A 165 -8.90 14.17 1.89
C ASP A 165 -8.44 12.76 2.30
N ARG A 166 -7.26 12.67 2.94
CA ARG A 166 -6.71 11.39 3.44
C ARG A 166 -7.63 10.69 4.44
N ALA A 167 -8.40 11.44 5.22
CA ALA A 167 -9.34 10.87 6.18
C ALA A 167 -10.51 10.19 5.47
N LEU A 168 -11.00 10.77 4.37
CA LEU A 168 -11.98 10.12 3.50
C LEU A 168 -11.44 8.82 2.92
N LEU A 169 -10.23 8.81 2.34
CA LEU A 169 -9.62 7.58 1.81
C LEU A 169 -9.53 6.50 2.88
N LYS A 170 -9.04 6.85 4.07
CA LYS A 170 -8.96 5.92 5.19
C LYS A 170 -10.32 5.32 5.52
N ASN A 171 -11.34 6.16 5.67
CA ASN A 171 -12.69 5.71 6.00
C ASN A 171 -13.30 4.81 4.92
N VAL A 172 -13.04 5.09 3.63
CA VAL A 172 -13.49 4.23 2.52
C VAL A 172 -12.78 2.89 2.56
N LEU A 173 -11.47 2.87 2.74
CA LEU A 173 -10.68 1.64 2.78
C LEU A 173 -11.01 0.77 4.00
N ASP A 174 -11.32 1.39 5.13
CA ASP A 174 -11.81 0.68 6.31
C ASP A 174 -13.14 -0.06 6.00
N ILE A 175 -13.97 0.39 5.05
CA ILE A 175 -15.17 -0.35 4.60
C ILE A 175 -14.79 -1.67 3.91
N PHE A 176 -13.79 -1.66 3.03
CA PHE A 176 -13.32 -2.87 2.33
C PHE A 176 -12.84 -3.94 3.34
N VAL A 177 -12.24 -3.51 4.45
CA VAL A 177 -11.80 -4.39 5.54
C VAL A 177 -12.98 -4.85 6.40
N GLU A 178 -13.86 -3.94 6.84
CA GLU A 178 -14.97 -4.26 7.73
C GLU A 178 -16.03 -5.16 7.06
N ILE A 179 -16.26 -5.01 5.74
CA ILE A 179 -17.21 -5.84 4.97
C ILE A 179 -16.78 -7.31 4.91
N GLY A 180 -15.47 -7.58 4.95
CA GLY A 180 -14.92 -8.93 5.05
C GLY A 180 -15.15 -9.59 6.40
N MET A 181 -15.83 -8.93 7.35
CA MET A 181 -16.08 -9.43 8.72
C MET A 181 -14.78 -9.88 9.43
N GLY A 182 -13.68 -9.18 9.15
CA GLY A 182 -12.34 -9.49 9.68
C GLY A 182 -11.46 -10.30 8.73
N ALA A 183 -11.99 -10.85 7.64
CA ALA A 183 -11.19 -11.44 6.56
C ALA A 183 -10.66 -10.34 5.63
N MET A 184 -9.38 -10.45 5.25
CA MET A 184 -8.73 -9.47 4.37
C MET A 184 -9.02 -9.71 2.89
N GLU A 185 -9.63 -10.83 2.53
CA GLU A 185 -9.89 -11.25 1.13
C GLU A 185 -10.55 -10.12 0.31
N ARG A 186 -11.57 -9.45 0.85
CA ARG A 186 -12.25 -8.35 0.14
C ARG A 186 -11.35 -7.13 -0.07
N TYR A 187 -10.54 -6.78 0.92
CA TYR A 187 -9.58 -5.70 0.75
C TYR A 187 -8.50 -6.07 -0.27
N GLU A 188 -7.98 -7.29 -0.22
CA GLU A 188 -6.91 -7.74 -1.11
C GLU A 188 -7.39 -7.89 -2.57
N GLU A 189 -8.54 -8.54 -2.78
CA GLU A 189 -9.08 -8.84 -4.11
C GLU A 189 -9.81 -7.64 -4.72
N ASP A 190 -10.67 -6.97 -3.96
CA ASP A 190 -11.52 -5.91 -4.53
C ASP A 190 -10.78 -4.57 -4.62
N PHE A 191 -9.66 -4.37 -3.92
CA PHE A 191 -8.91 -3.11 -3.91
C PHE A 191 -7.40 -3.26 -4.14
N GLU A 192 -6.69 -3.97 -3.26
CA GLU A 192 -5.22 -3.95 -3.19
C GLU A 192 -4.58 -4.41 -4.51
N ALA A 193 -5.08 -5.50 -5.10
CA ALA A 193 -4.56 -6.04 -6.36
C ALA A 193 -4.57 -5.00 -7.50
N ASN A 194 -5.69 -4.28 -7.64
CA ASN A 194 -5.83 -3.25 -8.66
C ASN A 194 -4.98 -2.02 -8.35
N MET A 195 -4.92 -1.59 -7.08
CA MET A 195 -4.07 -0.48 -6.66
C MET A 195 -2.58 -0.79 -6.93
N LEU A 196 -2.12 -2.01 -6.65
CA LEU A 196 -0.74 -2.43 -6.95
C LEU A 196 -0.45 -2.47 -8.45
N HIS A 197 -1.40 -2.96 -9.25
CA HIS A 197 -1.28 -2.96 -10.72
C HIS A 197 -1.16 -1.54 -11.27
N ASP A 198 -2.05 -0.65 -10.85
CA ASP A 198 -2.06 0.75 -11.25
C ASP A 198 -0.78 1.48 -10.82
N THR A 199 -0.35 1.28 -9.56
CA THR A 199 0.93 1.79 -9.04
C THR A 199 2.13 1.32 -9.87
N GLY A 200 2.12 0.06 -10.29
CA GLY A 200 3.13 -0.48 -11.20
C GLY A 200 3.18 0.29 -12.52
N SER A 201 2.02 0.48 -13.13
CA SER A 201 1.88 1.21 -14.40
C SER A 201 2.29 2.68 -14.27
N TYR A 202 1.99 3.30 -13.13
CA TYR A 202 2.42 4.66 -12.79
C TYR A 202 3.96 4.76 -12.73
N TYR A 203 4.61 3.93 -11.92
CA TYR A 203 6.06 4.02 -11.74
C TYR A 203 6.85 3.51 -12.93
N PHE A 204 6.33 2.56 -13.70
CA PHE A 204 6.92 2.16 -14.98
C PHE A 204 7.04 3.35 -15.95
N ARG A 205 5.97 4.16 -16.06
CA ARG A 205 5.97 5.37 -16.91
C ARG A 205 6.95 6.42 -16.38
N LYS A 206 6.96 6.68 -15.07
CA LYS A 206 7.90 7.63 -14.45
C LYS A 206 9.36 7.18 -14.66
N ALA A 207 9.66 5.90 -14.41
CA ALA A 207 10.99 5.33 -14.63
C ALA A 207 11.44 5.48 -16.08
N SER A 208 10.56 5.17 -17.04
CA SER A 208 10.87 5.27 -18.48
C SER A 208 11.19 6.70 -18.93
N ASN A 209 10.59 7.71 -18.30
CA ASN A 209 10.90 9.11 -18.60
C ASN A 209 12.20 9.55 -17.90
N TRP A 210 12.31 9.31 -16.59
CA TRP A 210 13.44 9.73 -15.78
C TRP A 210 14.75 9.08 -16.21
N ILE A 211 14.73 7.83 -16.68
CA ILE A 211 15.95 7.14 -17.13
C ILE A 211 16.58 7.81 -18.35
N LEU A 212 15.81 8.53 -19.17
CA LEU A 212 16.30 9.27 -20.31
C LEU A 212 16.80 10.65 -19.90
N GLU A 213 16.00 11.36 -19.10
CA GLU A 213 16.21 12.78 -18.77
C GLU A 213 17.23 13.02 -17.64
N ASP A 214 17.23 12.17 -16.60
CA ASP A 214 17.97 12.44 -15.37
C ASP A 214 19.37 11.81 -15.34
N SER A 215 20.27 12.39 -14.56
CA SER A 215 21.53 11.73 -14.17
C SER A 215 21.25 10.55 -13.22
N CYS A 216 22.17 9.58 -13.13
CA CYS A 216 22.01 8.47 -12.19
C CYS A 216 21.81 8.91 -10.72
N PRO A 217 22.58 9.89 -10.17
CA PRO A 217 22.33 10.44 -8.84
C PRO A 217 20.92 11.04 -8.66
N ASP A 218 20.47 11.87 -9.60
CA ASP A 218 19.17 12.54 -9.52
C ASP A 218 18.02 11.52 -9.59
N TYR A 219 18.15 10.52 -10.47
CA TYR A 219 17.21 9.40 -10.55
C TYR A 219 17.11 8.66 -9.20
N MET A 220 18.25 8.32 -8.59
CA MET A 220 18.28 7.60 -7.31
C MET A 220 17.66 8.42 -6.18
N LEU A 221 17.82 9.75 -6.17
CA LEU A 221 17.15 10.65 -5.23
C LEU A 221 15.63 10.59 -5.41
N LYS A 222 15.13 10.71 -6.66
CA LYS A 222 13.70 10.60 -6.96
C LYS A 222 13.13 9.24 -6.55
N ALA A 223 13.86 8.15 -6.84
CA ALA A 223 13.44 6.80 -6.47
C ALA A 223 13.35 6.61 -4.94
N GLU A 224 14.32 7.11 -4.19
CA GLU A 224 14.32 7.09 -2.73
C GLU A 224 13.14 7.89 -2.16
N GLU A 225 12.87 9.08 -2.70
CA GLU A 225 11.74 9.91 -2.30
C GLU A 225 10.40 9.24 -2.60
N CYS A 226 10.25 8.61 -3.77
CA CYS A 226 9.04 7.87 -4.13
C CYS A 226 8.77 6.72 -3.15
N LEU A 227 9.78 5.91 -2.83
CA LEU A 227 9.66 4.84 -1.85
C LEU A 227 9.28 5.35 -0.47
N LYS A 228 9.81 6.50 -0.06
CA LYS A 228 9.42 7.14 1.20
C LYS A 228 7.95 7.58 1.16
N LYS A 229 7.53 8.29 0.10
CA LYS A 229 6.16 8.77 -0.05
C LYS A 229 5.14 7.62 -0.09
N GLU A 230 5.44 6.49 -0.72
CA GLU A 230 4.53 5.33 -0.73
C GLU A 230 4.41 4.68 0.66
N ARG A 231 5.50 4.56 1.44
CA ARG A 231 5.42 4.13 2.85
C ARG A 231 4.58 5.09 3.68
N ASP A 232 4.78 6.39 3.49
CA ASP A 232 3.99 7.40 4.17
C ASP A 232 2.50 7.23 3.81
N ARG A 233 2.13 7.05 2.54
CA ARG A 233 0.74 6.78 2.13
C ARG A 233 0.13 5.57 2.83
N VAL A 234 0.89 4.47 2.94
CA VAL A 234 0.43 3.28 3.66
C VAL A 234 0.11 3.62 5.10
N SER A 235 1.04 4.27 5.81
CA SER A 235 0.83 4.63 7.22
C SER A 235 -0.35 5.57 7.47
N HIS A 236 -0.74 6.39 6.48
CA HIS A 236 -1.83 7.36 6.63
C HIS A 236 -3.21 6.75 6.38
N TYR A 237 -3.37 5.90 5.36
CA TYR A 237 -4.71 5.44 4.96
C TYR A 237 -4.81 4.02 4.40
N LEU A 238 -3.73 3.35 3.98
CA LEU A 238 -3.82 1.95 3.53
C LEU A 238 -3.69 0.97 4.70
N HIS A 239 -4.06 -0.28 4.47
CA HIS A 239 -3.80 -1.32 5.46
C HIS A 239 -2.30 -1.64 5.54
N SER A 240 -1.79 -1.90 6.75
CA SER A 240 -0.35 -2.14 6.98
C SER A 240 0.22 -3.33 6.20
N ASN A 241 -0.60 -4.37 5.95
CA ASN A 241 -0.22 -5.52 5.13
C ASN A 241 0.11 -5.17 3.67
N SER A 242 -0.33 -4.00 3.19
CA SER A 242 -0.03 -3.53 1.83
C SER A 242 1.38 -2.98 1.68
N GLU A 243 2.04 -2.54 2.77
CA GLU A 243 3.39 -1.94 2.69
C GLU A 243 4.41 -2.83 1.98
N PRO A 244 4.62 -4.11 2.36
CA PRO A 244 5.64 -4.93 1.72
C PRO A 244 5.36 -5.13 0.22
N LYS A 245 4.10 -5.41 -0.15
CA LYS A 245 3.69 -5.64 -1.54
C LYS A 245 3.85 -4.37 -2.40
N LEU A 246 3.46 -3.21 -1.84
CA LEU A 246 3.56 -1.92 -2.51
C LEU A 246 5.02 -1.51 -2.69
N VAL A 247 5.84 -1.59 -1.64
CA VAL A 247 7.26 -1.24 -1.68
C VAL A 247 7.99 -2.13 -2.68
N GLU A 248 7.75 -3.44 -2.66
CA GLU A 248 8.35 -4.38 -3.61
C GLU A 248 7.98 -4.02 -5.05
N LYS A 249 6.69 -3.72 -5.30
CA LYS A 249 6.22 -3.33 -6.64
C LYS A 249 6.90 -2.05 -7.13
N VAL A 250 6.99 -1.03 -6.29
CA VAL A 250 7.63 0.25 -6.63
C VAL A 250 9.14 0.06 -6.84
N GLN A 251 9.81 -0.72 -6.00
CA GLN A 251 11.23 -1.06 -6.17
C GLN A 251 11.49 -1.80 -7.47
N HIS A 252 10.62 -2.75 -7.84
CA HIS A 252 10.73 -3.48 -9.09
C HIS A 252 10.70 -2.52 -10.29
N GLU A 253 9.69 -1.67 -10.37
CA GLU A 253 9.52 -0.76 -11.51
C GLU A 253 10.55 0.38 -11.57
N LEU A 254 11.07 0.85 -10.42
CA LEU A 254 12.03 1.95 -10.37
C LEU A 254 13.51 1.51 -10.38
N LEU A 255 13.82 0.29 -9.94
CA LEU A 255 15.23 -0.10 -9.73
C LEU A 255 15.59 -1.40 -10.45
N VAL A 256 14.69 -2.37 -10.53
CA VAL A 256 15.00 -3.68 -11.14
C VAL A 256 14.88 -3.61 -12.66
N THR A 257 13.76 -3.09 -13.17
CA THR A 257 13.48 -3.01 -14.62
C THR A 257 14.51 -2.17 -15.38
N VAL A 258 15.02 -1.10 -14.76
CA VAL A 258 15.97 -0.15 -15.36
C VAL A 258 17.41 -0.35 -14.91
N ALA A 259 17.71 -1.39 -14.12
CA ALA A 259 18.99 -1.56 -13.41
C ALA A 259 20.22 -1.37 -14.32
N ASN A 260 20.29 -2.11 -15.43
CA ASN A 260 21.44 -2.05 -16.33
C ASN A 260 21.56 -0.66 -16.99
N GLN A 261 20.45 -0.09 -17.44
CA GLN A 261 20.44 1.25 -18.06
C GLN A 261 20.91 2.32 -17.09
N LEU A 262 20.50 2.23 -15.82
CA LEU A 262 20.86 3.19 -14.79
C LEU A 262 22.33 3.05 -14.37
N LEU A 263 22.80 1.83 -14.15
CA LEU A 263 24.15 1.55 -13.67
C LEU A 263 25.21 1.79 -14.74
N GLU A 264 24.90 1.52 -16.00
CA GLU A 264 25.80 1.70 -17.14
C GLU A 264 25.63 3.06 -17.83
N LYS A 265 24.77 3.94 -17.30
CA LYS A 265 24.49 5.25 -17.88
C LYS A 265 25.77 6.03 -18.16
N GLU A 266 25.89 6.57 -19.37
CA GLU A 266 27.07 7.32 -19.79
C GLU A 266 27.27 8.55 -18.89
N HIS A 267 28.53 8.80 -18.52
CA HIS A 267 28.98 9.92 -17.67
C HIS A 267 28.40 10.06 -16.26
N SER A 268 27.38 9.30 -15.87
CA SER A 268 26.73 9.42 -14.55
C SER A 268 26.51 8.09 -13.83
N GLY A 269 26.57 6.95 -14.54
CA GLY A 269 26.39 5.63 -13.96
C GLY A 269 27.49 5.23 -12.96
N CYS A 270 27.40 4.01 -12.46
CA CYS A 270 28.24 3.51 -11.37
C CYS A 270 29.75 3.70 -11.62
N ARG A 271 30.22 3.48 -12.86
CA ARG A 271 31.63 3.69 -13.22
C ARG A 271 32.08 5.15 -13.10
N ALA A 272 31.21 6.11 -13.47
CA ALA A 272 31.52 7.52 -13.36
C ALA A 272 31.57 7.94 -11.88
N LEU A 273 30.63 7.46 -11.07
CA LEU A 273 30.60 7.73 -9.62
C LEU A 273 31.85 7.19 -8.90
N LEU A 274 32.35 6.02 -9.32
CA LEU A 274 33.59 5.43 -8.78
C LEU A 274 34.82 6.26 -9.18
N ARG A 275 34.92 6.67 -10.44
CA ARG A 275 36.05 7.48 -10.92
C ARG A 275 36.10 8.86 -10.26
N ASP A 276 34.94 9.45 -10.03
CA ASP A 276 34.81 10.82 -9.52
C ASP A 276 34.67 10.87 -7.98
N ASP A 277 34.94 9.76 -7.30
CA ASP A 277 34.90 9.60 -5.82
C ASP A 277 33.57 10.09 -5.19
N LYS A 278 32.43 9.84 -5.84
CA LYS A 278 31.08 10.24 -5.40
C LYS A 278 30.52 9.29 -4.33
N VAL A 279 31.15 9.27 -3.15
CA VAL A 279 30.87 8.33 -2.06
C VAL A 279 29.40 8.33 -1.60
N GLU A 280 28.79 9.51 -1.45
CA GLU A 280 27.38 9.62 -1.02
C GLU A 280 26.41 9.00 -2.02
N ASP A 281 26.65 9.17 -3.32
CA ASP A 281 25.80 8.62 -4.37
C ASP A 281 25.97 7.10 -4.48
N LEU A 282 27.20 6.59 -4.28
CA LEU A 282 27.48 5.15 -4.18
C LEU A 282 26.83 4.53 -2.94
N SER A 283 26.85 5.22 -1.81
CA SER A 283 26.16 4.79 -0.59
C SER A 283 24.64 4.71 -0.79
N ARG A 284 24.05 5.69 -1.47
CA ARG A 284 22.64 5.67 -1.86
C ARG A 284 22.33 4.49 -2.78
N MET A 285 23.16 4.25 -3.79
CA MET A 285 23.04 3.11 -4.69
C MET A 285 23.01 1.80 -3.90
N TYR A 286 23.97 1.59 -2.99
CA TYR A 286 23.99 0.41 -2.13
C TYR A 286 22.71 0.27 -1.30
N ARG A 287 22.28 1.34 -0.61
CA ARG A 287 21.07 1.32 0.23
C ARG A 287 19.79 0.96 -0.54
N LEU A 288 19.68 1.41 -1.80
CA LEU A 288 18.53 1.13 -2.66
C LEU A 288 18.52 -0.34 -3.12
N TYR A 289 19.66 -0.84 -3.60
CA TYR A 289 19.76 -2.19 -4.17
C TYR A 289 19.93 -3.30 -3.13
N HIS A 290 20.50 -3.02 -1.95
CA HIS A 290 20.65 -4.00 -0.86
C HIS A 290 19.30 -4.52 -0.34
N LYS A 291 18.26 -3.70 -0.41
CA LYS A 291 16.91 -4.06 0.04
C LYS A 291 16.16 -4.96 -0.95
N ILE A 292 16.72 -5.21 -2.12
CA ILE A 292 16.10 -5.99 -3.19
C ILE A 292 16.77 -7.36 -3.26
N THR A 293 15.98 -8.42 -3.36
CA THR A 293 16.48 -9.78 -3.57
C THR A 293 17.34 -9.84 -4.84
N LYS A 294 18.63 -10.20 -4.68
CA LYS A 294 19.65 -10.18 -5.75
C LYS A 294 19.91 -8.81 -6.39
N GLY A 295 19.44 -7.71 -5.77
CA GLY A 295 19.61 -6.36 -6.31
C GLY A 295 21.06 -5.88 -6.37
N LEU A 296 21.95 -6.41 -5.53
CA LEU A 296 23.37 -6.05 -5.54
C LEU A 296 24.19 -6.77 -6.63
N GLU A 297 23.68 -7.82 -7.27
CA GLU A 297 24.43 -8.57 -8.28
C GLU A 297 24.84 -7.69 -9.49
N PRO A 298 23.94 -6.86 -10.07
CA PRO A 298 24.32 -5.94 -11.14
C PRO A 298 25.34 -4.88 -10.68
N VAL A 299 25.17 -4.32 -9.48
CA VAL A 299 26.07 -3.31 -8.91
C VAL A 299 27.48 -3.90 -8.71
N ALA A 300 27.55 -5.10 -8.13
CA ALA A 300 28.80 -5.83 -7.91
C ALA A 300 29.49 -6.19 -9.24
N SER A 301 28.72 -6.56 -10.26
CA SER A 301 29.24 -6.83 -11.61
C SER A 301 29.92 -5.58 -12.21
N VAL A 302 29.24 -4.43 -12.21
CA VAL A 302 29.80 -3.18 -12.74
C VAL A 302 31.03 -2.73 -11.94
N PHE A 303 30.98 -2.84 -10.61
CA PHE A 303 32.11 -2.54 -9.75
C PHE A 303 33.33 -3.44 -10.06
N LYS A 304 33.12 -4.75 -10.16
CA LYS A 304 34.18 -5.71 -10.50
C LYS A 304 34.81 -5.38 -11.85
N GLN A 305 34.00 -5.08 -12.86
CA GLN A 305 34.50 -4.70 -14.19
C GLN A 305 35.33 -3.41 -14.14
N HIS A 306 34.90 -2.40 -13.39
CA HIS A 306 35.63 -1.14 -13.24
C HIS A 306 37.00 -1.35 -12.59
N ILE A 307 37.06 -2.07 -11.46
CA ILE A 307 38.33 -2.35 -10.77
C ILE A 307 39.27 -3.19 -11.64
N THR A 308 38.73 -4.15 -12.40
CA THR A 308 39.54 -4.96 -13.33
C THR A 308 40.14 -4.11 -14.44
N ALA A 309 39.36 -3.18 -15.01
CA ALA A 309 39.83 -2.28 -16.06
C ALA A 309 40.93 -1.33 -15.55
N GLU A 310 40.71 -0.67 -14.41
CA GLU A 310 41.71 0.19 -13.77
C GLU A 310 42.99 -0.57 -13.42
N GLY A 311 42.85 -1.78 -12.86
CA GLY A 311 43.99 -2.64 -12.55
C GLY A 311 44.80 -3.03 -13.79
N THR A 312 44.13 -3.35 -14.90
CA THR A 312 44.80 -3.71 -16.16
C THR A 312 45.58 -2.53 -16.74
N VAL A 313 45.03 -1.32 -16.69
CA VAL A 313 45.73 -0.09 -17.13
C VAL A 313 46.99 0.15 -16.31
N LEU A 314 46.92 -0.02 -14.99
CA LEU A 314 48.09 0.14 -14.11
C LEU A 314 49.19 -0.90 -14.40
N VAL A 315 48.82 -2.14 -14.66
CA VAL A 315 49.78 -3.20 -15.04
C VAL A 315 50.44 -2.86 -16.37
N GLN A 316 49.67 -2.47 -17.39
CA GLN A 316 50.22 -2.10 -18.69
C GLN A 316 51.18 -0.91 -18.58
N GLN A 317 50.82 0.12 -17.81
CA GLN A 317 51.70 1.27 -17.57
C GLN A 317 53.02 0.87 -16.88
N ALA A 318 52.96 -0.09 -15.94
CA ALA A 318 54.15 -0.60 -15.29
C ALA A 318 55.04 -1.43 -16.24
N GLU A 319 54.43 -2.24 -17.11
CA GLU A 319 55.13 -3.02 -18.13
C GLU A 319 55.78 -2.13 -19.19
N ASP A 320 55.08 -1.09 -19.66
CA ASP A 320 55.58 -0.12 -20.62
C ASP A 320 56.74 0.71 -20.02
N ALA A 321 56.61 1.12 -18.75
CA ALA A 321 57.66 1.81 -18.01
C ALA A 321 58.91 0.91 -17.82
N ALA A 322 58.73 -0.37 -17.49
CA ALA A 322 59.83 -1.32 -17.36
C ALA A 322 60.53 -1.59 -18.71
N SER A 323 59.76 -1.70 -19.79
CA SER A 323 60.27 -1.93 -21.15
C SER A 323 61.03 -0.72 -21.70
N SER A 324 60.54 0.50 -21.44
CA SER A 324 61.21 1.74 -21.82
C SER A 324 62.47 2.01 -21.01
N GLN A 325 62.49 1.69 -19.70
CA GLN A 325 63.73 1.69 -18.89
C GLN A 325 64.76 0.67 -19.40
N THR A 326 64.32 -0.53 -19.79
CA THR A 326 65.20 -1.56 -20.34
C THR A 326 65.79 -1.14 -21.70
N SER A 327 64.97 -0.52 -22.55
CA SER A 327 65.41 0.02 -23.86
C SER A 327 66.32 1.25 -23.72
N GLY A 328 66.07 2.10 -22.71
CA GLY A 328 66.95 3.21 -22.32
C GLY A 328 68.31 2.71 -21.83
N ARG A 329 68.33 1.70 -20.94
CA ARG A 329 69.57 1.05 -20.48
C ARG A 329 70.36 0.39 -21.63
N ILE A 330 69.68 -0.25 -22.58
CA ILE A 330 70.35 -0.85 -23.76
C ILE A 330 70.93 0.24 -24.68
N ARG A 331 70.28 1.40 -24.80
CA ARG A 331 70.82 2.56 -25.53
C ARG A 331 72.01 3.18 -24.81
N GLU A 332 71.94 3.38 -23.50
CA GLU A 332 73.06 3.86 -22.68
C GLU A 332 74.27 2.93 -22.76
N VAL A 333 74.09 1.63 -22.60
CA VAL A 333 75.17 0.62 -22.73
C VAL A 333 75.77 0.61 -24.14
N LYS A 334 75.00 0.90 -25.20
CA LYS A 334 75.53 1.03 -26.58
C LYS A 334 76.30 2.34 -26.79
N THR A 335 75.87 3.46 -26.22
CA THR A 335 76.60 4.74 -26.27
C THR A 335 77.87 4.71 -25.41
N GLU A 336 77.85 4.00 -24.29
CA GLU A 336 78.99 3.87 -23.38
C GLU A 336 80.05 2.89 -23.91
N LYS A 337 79.66 1.94 -24.76
CA LYS A 337 80.60 1.13 -25.57
C LYS A 337 81.31 1.92 -26.67
N MET A 338 80.86 3.12 -27.04
CA MET A 338 81.55 4.03 -27.98
C MET A 338 82.39 5.11 -27.30
N ARG A 339 82.28 5.30 -25.99
CA ARG A 339 83.11 6.23 -25.21
C ARG A 339 83.69 5.52 -24.01
N GLY A 340 84.90 4.96 -24.16
CA GLY A 340 85.61 4.38 -23.05
C GLY A 340 85.98 5.41 -21.99
N LYS A 341 85.37 5.34 -20.79
CA LYS A 341 86.06 5.40 -19.47
C LYS A 341 85.11 5.45 -18.27
N ARG A 342 85.46 4.58 -17.31
CA ARG A 342 85.43 4.69 -15.84
C ARG A 342 84.11 4.96 -15.07
N ILE A 343 83.83 3.94 -14.26
CA ILE A 343 83.01 3.82 -13.05
C ILE A 343 83.14 5.03 -12.11
N GLY A 344 82.01 5.46 -11.55
CA GLY A 344 81.89 6.30 -10.35
C GLY A 344 80.44 6.30 -9.83
N ASP A 345 80.30 6.08 -8.53
CA ASP A 345 79.08 5.77 -7.76
C ASP A 345 77.88 6.73 -7.90
N GLY A 346 76.67 6.21 -7.62
CA GLY A 346 75.45 6.99 -7.45
C GLY A 346 74.25 6.14 -7.00
N GLU A 347 74.08 5.96 -5.69
CA GLU A 347 72.84 5.53 -5.02
C GLU A 347 71.70 6.55 -5.21
N VAL A 348 70.48 6.17 -4.78
CA VAL A 348 69.20 6.95 -4.63
C VAL A 348 68.23 6.62 -5.80
N HIS A 349 66.99 6.12 -5.68
CA HIS A 349 65.91 6.26 -4.68
C HIS A 349 64.86 5.13 -4.93
N LEU A 350 64.42 4.37 -3.91
CA LEU A 350 63.41 3.30 -4.10
C LEU A 350 62.38 3.22 -2.94
N ARG A 351 61.89 4.37 -2.44
CA ARG A 351 60.95 4.38 -1.29
C ARG A 351 59.65 5.18 -1.44
N SER A 352 59.20 5.54 -2.66
CA SER A 352 58.00 6.39 -2.80
C SER A 352 56.70 5.71 -3.23
N CYS A 353 56.67 4.46 -3.70
CA CYS A 353 55.47 3.93 -4.38
C CYS A 353 54.52 3.06 -3.55
N LEU A 354 54.89 2.63 -2.33
CA LEU A 354 54.10 1.64 -1.57
C LEU A 354 53.39 2.20 -0.32
N GLY A 355 53.52 3.50 -0.03
CA GLY A 355 53.00 4.13 1.19
C GLY A 355 51.55 4.61 1.14
N TRP A 356 50.93 4.68 -0.04
CA TRP A 356 49.57 5.19 -0.19
C TRP A 356 48.62 4.05 -0.54
N ARG A 357 47.52 3.91 0.22
CA ARG A 357 46.35 3.04 0.00
C ARG A 357 46.23 1.72 0.81
N LYS A 358 46.78 1.63 2.02
CA LYS A 358 46.28 0.64 3.01
C LYS A 358 45.07 1.13 3.83
N GLY A 359 44.80 2.43 3.89
CA GLY A 359 43.73 3.00 4.73
C GLY A 359 42.35 3.15 4.08
N LYS A 360 42.17 2.89 2.78
CA LYS A 360 40.91 3.22 2.05
C LYS A 360 39.95 2.03 1.83
N LEU A 361 40.32 0.82 2.22
CA LEU A 361 39.47 -0.38 2.06
C LEU A 361 38.56 -0.66 3.27
N GLN A 362 38.81 -0.03 4.42
CA GLN A 362 38.06 -0.30 5.66
C GLN A 362 36.82 0.60 5.84
N THR A 363 36.67 1.67 5.07
CA THR A 363 35.61 2.67 5.24
C THR A 363 34.40 2.51 4.31
N LEU A 364 34.42 1.53 3.40
CA LEU A 364 33.33 1.31 2.43
C LEU A 364 32.35 0.19 2.83
N PHE A 365 32.62 -0.57 3.90
CA PHE A 365 31.85 -1.77 4.27
C PHE A 365 31.61 -1.91 5.78
N HIS A 366 31.42 -0.81 6.51
CA HIS A 366 30.86 -0.82 7.87
C HIS A 366 29.62 0.06 7.93
#